data_AF-E9RTM3-F1
#
_entry.id   AF-E9RTM3-F1
#
_cell.length_a   1.000
_cell.length_b   1.000
_cell.length_c   1.000
_cell.angle_alpha   90.00
_cell.angle_beta   90.00
_cell.angle_gamma   90.00
#
_symmetry.space_group_name_H-M   'P 1'
#
loop_
_entity.id
_entity.type
_entity.pdbx_description
1 polymer ?
#
loop_
_entity_poly.entity_id
_entity_poly.type
_entity_poly.pdbx_seq_one_letter_code
_entity_poly.pdbx_strand_id
1 'polypeptide(L)'
;MAEPSRLDFSNVRHVRVWHEQFEAIKDKAEFLIVEDKSNGKCVSFTRDHPEEYAPNESYLKLKKILEDTREIVRNLERKKESKIMNSEKFIGLCKENVVKYFNEYSDKTNNVLITQEDVYVVWYCSKTLQNHKALLNTNISDRMYYELTYNGDKNELYLDAYKKWQNVKIDVNDEE
;
A
#
# COMPACT_ATOMS: atom_id res chain seq x y z
N MET A 1 38.56 48.24 31.49
CA MET A 1 38.08 47.30 30.45
C MET A 1 39.30 46.97 29.60
N ALA A 2 39.82 45.73 29.69
CA ALA A 2 41.03 45.32 28.97
C ALA A 2 40.64 44.83 27.58
N GLU A 3 41.25 45.41 26.54
CA GLU A 3 41.06 44.98 25.15
C GLU A 3 41.50 43.52 24.98
N PRO A 4 40.78 42.71 24.18
CA PRO A 4 41.23 41.35 23.88
C PRO A 4 42.52 41.43 23.07
N SER A 5 43.61 40.88 23.61
CA SER A 5 44.89 40.81 22.93
C SER A 5 44.70 40.13 21.57
N ARG A 6 44.70 40.91 20.49
CA ARG A 6 44.74 40.42 19.12
C ARG A 6 46.06 39.69 18.95
N LEU A 7 46.01 38.37 18.89
CA LEU A 7 47.19 37.57 18.54
C LEU A 7 47.58 37.93 17.10
N ASP A 8 48.75 38.54 16.94
CA ASP A 8 49.32 38.85 15.64
C ASP A 8 50.07 37.62 15.12
N PHE A 9 49.51 37.00 14.06
CA PHE A 9 50.06 35.83 13.40
C PHE A 9 50.69 36.15 12.04
N SER A 10 50.98 37.42 11.75
CA SER A 10 51.64 37.84 10.50
C SER A 10 52.97 37.12 10.21
N ASN A 11 53.59 36.49 11.21
CA ASN A 11 54.84 35.75 11.11
C ASN A 11 54.76 34.22 11.29
N VAL A 12 53.59 33.63 11.57
CA VAL A 12 53.47 32.16 11.70
C VAL A 12 53.14 31.58 10.33
N ARG A 13 54.19 31.15 9.61
CA ARG A 13 54.04 30.61 8.26
C ARG A 13 53.69 29.12 8.23
N HIS A 14 54.20 28.30 9.16
CA HIS A 14 54.09 26.84 9.09
C HIS A 14 53.82 26.22 10.47
N VAL A 15 52.82 25.34 10.55
CA VAL A 15 52.57 24.42 11.67
C VAL A 15 53.05 23.05 11.24
N ARG A 16 53.99 22.44 11.97
CA ARG A 16 54.46 21.08 11.66
C ARG A 16 53.64 20.07 12.45
N VAL A 17 52.97 19.18 11.74
CA VAL A 17 52.30 18.00 12.30
C VAL A 17 53.10 16.78 11.84
N TRP A 18 53.29 15.80 12.72
CA TRP A 18 53.95 14.55 12.35
C TRP A 18 53.08 13.78 11.35
N HIS A 19 53.69 13.36 10.23
CA HIS A 19 52.97 12.81 9.08
C HIS A 19 52.14 11.55 9.42
N GLU A 20 52.67 10.66 10.26
CA GLU A 20 51.97 9.43 10.68
C GLU A 20 50.72 9.71 11.51
N GLN A 21 50.77 10.74 12.37
CA GLN A 21 49.62 11.14 13.18
C GLN A 21 48.53 11.78 12.31
N PHE A 22 48.92 12.55 11.29
CA PHE A 22 47.99 13.14 10.33
C PHE A 22 47.32 12.07 9.45
N GLU A 23 48.09 11.13 8.92
CA GLU A 23 47.56 10.02 8.10
C GLU A 23 46.57 9.13 8.85
N ALA A 24 46.76 8.94 10.17
CA ALA A 24 45.83 8.15 10.99
C ALA A 24 44.47 8.82 11.23
N ILE A 25 44.40 10.16 11.14
CA ILE A 25 43.20 10.95 11.47
C ILE A 25 42.57 11.66 10.27
N LYS A 26 43.27 11.76 9.12
CA LYS A 26 42.85 12.54 7.95
C LYS A 26 41.46 12.18 7.41
N ASP A 27 41.07 10.91 7.50
CA ASP A 27 39.81 10.41 6.96
C ASP A 27 38.71 10.29 8.03
N LYS A 28 39.03 10.56 9.31
CA LYS A 28 38.12 10.40 10.47
C LYS A 28 37.82 11.69 11.23
N ALA A 29 38.64 12.72 11.07
CA ALA A 29 38.52 13.97 11.82
C ALA A 29 37.84 15.07 10.99
N GLU A 30 36.69 15.58 11.47
CA GLU A 30 36.01 16.77 10.90
C GLU A 30 36.66 18.09 11.33
N PHE A 31 37.41 18.06 12.44
CA PHE A 31 38.09 19.22 13.03
C PHE A 31 39.49 18.84 13.53
N LEU A 32 40.45 19.75 13.37
CA LEU A 32 41.80 19.64 13.95
C LEU A 32 41.99 20.79 14.93
N ILE A 33 42.21 20.50 16.22
CA ILE A 33 42.48 21.51 17.25
C ILE A 33 43.95 21.43 17.64
N VAL A 34 44.66 22.54 17.53
CA VAL A 34 46.04 22.69 17.98
C VAL A 34 46.03 23.58 19.22
N GLU A 35 46.42 23.02 20.37
CA GLU A 35 46.51 23.74 21.64
C GLU A 35 47.98 24.04 22.00
N ASP A 36 48.26 25.30 22.35
CA ASP A 36 49.52 25.68 22.95
C ASP A 36 49.44 25.48 24.48
N LYS A 37 50.09 24.41 24.96
CA LYS A 37 50.10 24.02 26.38
C LYS A 37 50.78 25.04 27.31
N SER A 38 51.57 25.96 26.78
CA SER A 38 52.27 26.98 27.60
C SER A 38 51.39 28.19 27.91
N ASN A 39 50.46 28.51 27.00
CA ASN A 39 49.69 29.75 27.04
C ASN A 39 48.17 29.53 27.11
N GLY A 40 47.71 28.27 27.05
CA GLY A 40 46.29 27.89 27.13
C GLY A 40 45.45 28.35 25.93
N LYS A 41 46.07 28.74 24.82
CA LYS A 41 45.39 29.22 23.61
C LYS A 41 45.22 28.06 22.62
N CYS A 42 44.02 27.92 22.05
CA CYS A 42 43.68 26.88 21.08
C CYS A 42 43.32 27.48 19.72
N VAL A 43 43.66 26.77 18.64
CA VAL A 43 43.24 27.09 17.27
C VAL A 43 42.60 25.84 16.66
N SER A 44 41.38 25.98 16.16
CA SER A 44 40.65 24.91 15.47
C SER A 44 40.61 25.16 13.97
N PHE A 45 41.00 24.18 13.18
CA PHE A 45 40.77 24.12 11.74
C PHE A 45 39.57 23.21 11.50
N THR A 46 38.50 23.75 10.91
CA THR A 46 37.38 22.97 10.39
C THR A 46 37.67 22.66 8.93
N ARG A 47 37.43 21.41 8.52
CA ARG A 47 37.46 21.08 7.11
C ARG A 47 36.19 21.67 6.48
N ASP A 48 36.32 22.80 5.80
CA ASP A 48 35.23 23.35 5.01
C ASP A 48 34.89 22.36 3.90
N HIS A 49 33.82 21.60 4.13
CA HIS A 49 33.16 20.87 3.07
C HIS A 49 32.54 21.90 2.16
N PRO A 50 32.93 22.01 0.87
CA PRO A 50 32.18 22.84 -0.06
C PRO A 50 30.73 22.36 -0.03
N GLU A 51 29.85 23.26 0.40
CA GLU A 51 28.41 23.02 0.37
C GLU A 51 28.02 22.62 -1.06
N GLU A 52 27.28 21.52 -1.17
CA GLU A 52 26.74 20.93 -2.41
C GLU A 52 27.74 20.16 -3.29
N TYR A 53 27.92 18.89 -2.95
CA TYR A 53 28.39 17.90 -3.92
C TYR A 53 27.32 17.73 -5.00
N ALA A 54 27.52 18.35 -6.17
CA ALA A 54 26.66 18.11 -7.33
C ALA A 54 26.63 16.59 -7.60
N PRO A 55 25.45 15.94 -7.64
CA PRO A 55 25.38 14.50 -7.78
C PRO A 55 26.05 14.09 -9.09
N ASN A 56 27.03 13.19 -9.02
CA ASN A 56 27.72 12.73 -10.21
C ASN A 56 26.74 12.03 -11.19
N GLU A 57 27.09 11.97 -12.47
CA GLU A 57 26.20 11.43 -13.51
C GLU A 57 25.77 9.98 -13.21
N SER A 58 26.67 9.20 -12.60
CA SER A 58 26.38 7.83 -12.15
C SER A 58 25.30 7.78 -11.07
N TYR A 59 25.30 8.69 -10.10
CA TYR A 59 24.28 8.78 -9.06
C TYR A 59 22.92 9.16 -9.65
N LEU A 60 22.87 10.12 -10.57
CA LEU A 60 21.63 10.51 -11.25
C LEU A 60 21.03 9.34 -12.04
N LYS A 61 21.87 8.57 -12.75
CA LYS A 61 21.46 7.34 -13.44
C LYS A 61 20.87 6.31 -12.46
N LEU A 62 21.55 6.06 -11.33
CA LEU A 62 21.07 5.14 -10.31
C LEU A 62 19.76 5.60 -9.66
N LYS A 63 19.62 6.90 -9.37
CA LYS A 63 18.40 7.48 -8.80
C LYS A 63 17.21 7.30 -9.74
N LYS A 64 17.42 7.48 -11.05
CA LYS A 64 16.39 7.25 -12.07
C LYS A 64 15.95 5.79 -12.10
N ILE A 65 16.91 4.86 -12.14
CA ILE A 65 16.62 3.41 -12.11
C ILE A 65 15.83 3.01 -10.85
N LEU A 66 16.20 3.56 -9.69
CA LEU A 66 15.52 3.30 -8.44
C LEU A 66 14.06 3.76 -8.48
N GLU A 67 13.81 4.95 -9.02
CA GLU A 67 12.46 5.50 -9.11
C GLU A 67 11.60 4.74 -10.13
N ASP A 68 12.16 4.40 -11.29
CA ASP A 68 11.51 3.56 -12.30
C ASP A 68 11.14 2.19 -11.70
N THR A 69 12.04 1.59 -10.91
CA THR A 69 11.80 0.30 -10.24
C THR A 69 10.68 0.41 -9.21
N ARG A 70 10.65 1.50 -8.42
CA ARG A 70 9.57 1.76 -7.45
C ARG A 70 8.22 1.89 -8.14
N GLU A 71 8.17 2.56 -9.28
CA GLU A 71 6.95 2.69 -10.07
C GLU A 71 6.47 1.35 -10.61
N ILE A 72 7.38 0.52 -11.14
CA ILE A 72 7.07 -0.84 -11.60
C ILE A 72 6.48 -1.67 -10.45
N VAL A 73 7.09 -1.64 -9.26
CA VAL A 73 6.59 -2.39 -8.09
C VAL A 73 5.18 -1.94 -7.71
N ARG A 74 4.93 -0.62 -7.61
CA ARG A 74 3.58 -0.08 -7.33
C ARG A 74 2.56 -0.52 -8.38
N ASN A 75 2.95 -0.57 -9.65
CA ASN A 75 2.07 -1.02 -10.74
C ASN A 75 1.74 -2.50 -10.61
N LEU A 76 2.70 -3.33 -10.22
CA LEU A 76 2.50 -4.76 -9.97
C LEU A 76 1.60 -5.01 -8.76
N GLU A 77 1.78 -4.25 -7.68
CA GLU A 77 0.92 -4.30 -6.49
C GLU A 77 -0.54 -3.95 -6.85
N ARG A 78 -0.76 -2.85 -7.57
CA ARG A 78 -2.10 -2.47 -8.05
C ARG A 78 -2.72 -3.55 -8.94
N LYS A 79 -1.95 -4.13 -9.87
CA LYS A 79 -2.43 -5.24 -10.73
C LYS A 79 -2.78 -6.49 -9.93
N LYS A 80 -2.02 -6.80 -8.89
CA LYS A 80 -2.31 -7.92 -7.99
C LYS A 80 -3.60 -7.68 -7.23
N GLU A 81 -3.80 -6.48 -6.70
CA GLU A 81 -4.98 -6.11 -5.92
C GLU A 81 -6.25 -5.99 -6.76
N SER A 82 -6.13 -5.60 -8.04
CA SER A 82 -7.24 -5.68 -8.99
C SER A 82 -7.62 -7.12 -9.34
N LYS A 83 -6.67 -8.06 -9.29
CA LYS A 83 -6.90 -9.46 -9.65
C LYS A 83 -7.53 -10.28 -8.52
N ILE A 84 -7.27 -9.93 -7.25
CA ILE A 84 -7.83 -10.66 -6.11
C ILE A 84 -9.28 -10.22 -5.86
N MET A 85 -10.21 -11.15 -6.07
CA MET A 85 -11.63 -10.92 -5.77
C MET A 85 -11.88 -11.08 -4.27
N ASN A 86 -12.07 -9.96 -3.58
CA ASN A 86 -12.45 -9.93 -2.16
C ASN A 86 -13.94 -10.24 -1.97
N SER A 87 -14.34 -10.64 -0.77
CA SER A 87 -15.71 -10.96 -0.39
C SER A 87 -16.68 -9.79 -0.63
N GLU A 88 -16.31 -8.57 -0.20
CA GLU A 88 -17.12 -7.37 -0.38
C GLU A 88 -17.36 -7.04 -1.86
N LYS A 89 -16.29 -7.11 -2.68
CA LYS A 89 -16.38 -6.90 -4.13
C LYS A 89 -17.29 -7.94 -4.78
N PHE A 90 -17.16 -9.20 -4.38
CA PHE A 90 -18.01 -10.28 -4.89
C PHE A 90 -19.48 -10.11 -4.49
N ILE A 91 -19.77 -9.75 -3.24
CA ILE A 91 -21.14 -9.50 -2.78
C ILE A 91 -21.76 -8.32 -3.55
N GLY A 92 -21.01 -7.23 -3.74
CA GLY A 92 -21.46 -6.09 -4.56
C GLY A 92 -21.77 -6.50 -5.99
N LEU A 93 -20.86 -7.27 -6.62
CA LEU A 93 -21.05 -7.83 -7.95
C LEU A 93 -22.32 -8.71 -8.03
N CYS A 94 -22.57 -9.53 -7.01
CA CYS A 94 -23.77 -10.37 -6.96
C CYS A 94 -25.04 -9.54 -6.92
N LYS A 95 -25.11 -8.56 -6.02
CA LYS A 95 -26.28 -7.67 -5.90
C LYS A 95 -26.56 -6.93 -7.20
N GLU A 96 -25.53 -6.40 -7.85
CA GLU A 96 -25.66 -5.70 -9.12
C GLU A 96 -26.23 -6.60 -10.23
N ASN A 97 -25.72 -7.83 -10.35
CA ASN A 97 -26.20 -8.77 -11.38
C ASN A 97 -27.63 -9.26 -11.09
N VAL A 98 -27.99 -9.49 -9.83
CA VAL A 98 -29.38 -9.82 -9.46
C VAL A 98 -30.34 -8.68 -9.80
N VAL A 99 -29.96 -7.42 -9.50
CA VAL A 99 -30.76 -6.24 -9.85
C VAL A 99 -30.95 -6.13 -11.36
N LYS A 100 -29.87 -6.27 -12.14
CA LYS A 100 -29.95 -6.25 -13.61
C LYS A 100 -30.87 -7.35 -14.13
N TYR A 101 -30.66 -8.58 -13.67
CA TYR A 101 -31.46 -9.72 -14.07
C TYR A 101 -32.94 -9.51 -13.74
N PHE A 102 -33.26 -9.09 -12.52
CA PHE A 102 -34.65 -8.83 -12.14
C PHE A 102 -35.27 -7.72 -12.99
N ASN A 103 -34.58 -6.60 -13.19
CA ASN A 103 -35.13 -5.47 -13.95
C ASN A 103 -35.28 -5.79 -15.45
N GLU A 104 -34.46 -6.69 -16.00
CA GLU A 104 -34.59 -7.14 -17.39
C GLU A 104 -35.72 -8.17 -17.60
N TYR A 105 -35.89 -9.10 -16.65
CA TYR A 105 -36.86 -10.20 -16.75
C TYR A 105 -38.18 -9.96 -16.02
N SER A 106 -38.28 -8.90 -15.19
CA SER A 106 -39.53 -8.50 -14.55
C SER A 106 -40.56 -8.18 -15.62
N ASP A 107 -41.69 -8.89 -15.60
CA ASP A 107 -42.83 -8.61 -16.46
C ASP A 107 -43.20 -7.11 -16.37
N LYS A 108 -43.15 -6.44 -17.53
CA LYS A 108 -43.39 -5.00 -17.70
C LYS A 108 -44.74 -4.52 -17.17
N THR A 109 -45.62 -5.45 -16.82
CA THR A 109 -46.94 -5.21 -16.25
C THR A 109 -46.92 -4.70 -14.82
N ASN A 110 -45.87 -4.99 -14.02
CA ASN A 110 -45.82 -4.59 -12.61
C ASN A 110 -44.91 -3.39 -12.30
N ASN A 111 -44.08 -2.93 -13.24
CA ASN A 111 -43.27 -1.70 -13.12
C ASN A 111 -42.46 -1.57 -11.80
N VAL A 112 -42.15 -2.69 -11.14
CA VAL A 112 -41.36 -2.69 -9.91
C VAL A 112 -39.89 -2.79 -10.33
N LEU A 113 -39.14 -1.72 -10.09
CA LEU A 113 -37.69 -1.71 -10.22
C LEU A 113 -37.09 -2.00 -8.85
N ILE A 114 -36.12 -2.91 -8.79
CA ILE A 114 -35.34 -3.12 -7.57
C ILE A 114 -34.01 -2.38 -7.61
N THR A 115 -33.53 -2.09 -6.40
CA THR A 115 -32.21 -1.55 -6.15
C THR A 115 -31.36 -2.57 -5.38
N GLN A 116 -30.07 -2.28 -5.19
CA GLN A 116 -29.17 -3.17 -4.44
C GLN A 116 -29.53 -3.29 -2.94
N GLU A 117 -30.32 -2.35 -2.43
CA GLU A 117 -30.80 -2.31 -1.04
C GLU A 117 -31.90 -3.35 -0.82
N ASP A 118 -32.68 -3.65 -1.86
CA ASP A 118 -33.74 -4.65 -1.84
C ASP A 118 -33.23 -6.09 -1.94
N VAL A 119 -31.93 -6.26 -2.23
CA VAL A 119 -31.26 -7.56 -2.35
C VAL A 119 -30.43 -7.84 -1.11
N TYR A 120 -30.72 -8.95 -0.44
CA TYR A 120 -29.97 -9.44 0.71
C TYR A 120 -29.35 -10.80 0.44
N VAL A 121 -28.21 -11.03 1.11
CA VAL A 121 -27.46 -12.28 1.01
C VAL A 121 -28.00 -13.23 2.06
N VAL A 122 -28.55 -14.36 1.62
CA VAL A 122 -29.09 -15.42 2.49
C VAL A 122 -27.95 -16.30 2.99
N TRP A 123 -27.05 -16.65 2.08
CA TRP A 123 -25.90 -17.47 2.39
C TRP A 123 -24.73 -17.06 1.53
N TYR A 124 -23.55 -17.03 2.13
CA TYR A 124 -22.31 -16.75 1.43
C TYR A 124 -21.26 -17.73 1.89
N CYS A 125 -20.47 -18.23 0.94
CA CYS A 125 -19.35 -19.08 1.25
C CYS A 125 -18.15 -18.76 0.37
N SER A 126 -17.06 -18.44 1.05
CA SER A 126 -15.71 -18.37 0.49
C SER A 126 -14.95 -19.63 0.91
N LYS A 127 -15.14 -20.75 0.20
CA LYS A 127 -14.56 -22.04 0.65
C LYS A 127 -13.40 -22.59 -0.17
N THR A 128 -13.11 -22.11 -1.38
CA THR A 128 -12.23 -22.88 -2.28
C THR A 128 -11.46 -22.00 -3.27
N LEU A 129 -10.14 -21.82 -3.07
CA LEU A 129 -9.18 -21.44 -4.11
C LEU A 129 -9.71 -20.41 -5.14
N GLN A 130 -10.05 -19.19 -4.68
CA GLN A 130 -10.55 -18.08 -5.52
C GLN A 130 -12.00 -18.20 -6.03
N ASN A 131 -12.71 -19.28 -5.70
CA ASN A 131 -14.14 -19.44 -6.03
C ASN A 131 -15.01 -18.89 -4.91
N HIS A 132 -16.09 -18.20 -5.31
CA HIS A 132 -17.07 -17.65 -4.39
C HIS A 132 -18.46 -18.13 -4.78
N LYS A 133 -19.28 -18.44 -3.77
CA LYS A 133 -20.70 -18.75 -3.98
C LYS A 133 -21.55 -17.93 -3.04
N ALA A 134 -22.61 -17.33 -3.57
CA ALA A 134 -23.62 -16.62 -2.80
C ALA A 134 -25.02 -17.05 -3.21
N LEU A 135 -25.90 -17.18 -2.23
CA LEU A 135 -27.34 -17.27 -2.39
C LEU A 135 -27.96 -15.96 -1.93
N LEU A 136 -28.74 -15.34 -2.79
CA LEU A 136 -29.39 -14.07 -2.57
C LEU A 136 -30.90 -14.21 -2.71
N ASN A 137 -31.60 -13.32 -2.03
CA ASN A 137 -33.04 -13.16 -2.13
C ASN A 137 -33.38 -11.66 -2.19
N THR A 138 -34.56 -11.36 -2.71
CA THR A 138 -35.12 -10.02 -2.81
C THR A 138 -36.15 -9.82 -1.69
N ASN A 139 -36.40 -8.58 -1.31
CA ASN A 139 -37.51 -8.22 -0.43
C ASN A 139 -38.87 -8.24 -1.15
N ILE A 140 -38.88 -8.48 -2.46
CA ILE A 140 -40.10 -8.60 -3.25
C ILE A 140 -40.75 -9.95 -2.98
N SER A 141 -42.08 -9.98 -2.95
CA SER A 141 -42.87 -11.21 -2.82
C SER A 141 -42.89 -12.07 -4.10
N ASP A 142 -41.83 -12.04 -4.90
CA ASP A 142 -41.69 -12.77 -6.18
C ASP A 142 -41.41 -14.27 -5.96
N ARG A 143 -41.01 -14.64 -4.74
CA ARG A 143 -40.59 -15.98 -4.32
C ARG A 143 -39.39 -16.49 -5.13
N MET A 144 -38.49 -15.60 -5.54
CA MET A 144 -37.30 -15.94 -6.31
C MET A 144 -36.09 -16.12 -5.39
N TYR A 145 -35.18 -17.02 -5.75
CA TYR A 145 -33.86 -17.14 -5.15
C TYR A 145 -32.82 -17.10 -6.25
N TYR A 146 -31.70 -16.45 -5.98
CA TYR A 146 -30.59 -16.32 -6.92
C TYR A 146 -29.36 -16.98 -6.35
N GLU A 147 -28.80 -17.95 -7.06
CA GLU A 147 -27.47 -18.47 -6.78
C GLU A 147 -26.49 -17.82 -7.74
N LEU A 148 -25.40 -17.28 -7.21
CA LEU A 148 -24.27 -16.84 -8.00
C LEU A 148 -23.03 -17.61 -7.62
N THR A 149 -22.39 -18.16 -8.64
CA THR A 149 -21.13 -18.90 -8.53
C THR A 149 -20.07 -18.19 -9.35
N TYR A 150 -18.98 -17.77 -8.71
CA TYR A 150 -17.85 -17.13 -9.35
C TYR A 150 -16.65 -18.08 -9.40
N ASN A 151 -16.13 -18.26 -10.61
CA ASN A 151 -14.91 -19.00 -10.88
C ASN A 151 -13.72 -18.03 -10.97
N GLY A 152 -12.85 -18.03 -9.96
CA GLY A 152 -11.70 -17.12 -9.90
C GLY A 152 -10.57 -17.47 -10.89
N ASP A 153 -10.43 -18.75 -11.25
CA ASP A 153 -9.38 -19.19 -12.18
C ASP A 153 -9.67 -18.75 -13.62
N LYS A 154 -10.95 -18.80 -14.01
CA LYS A 154 -11.41 -18.41 -15.35
C LYS A 154 -12.04 -17.01 -15.40
N ASN A 155 -12.26 -16.38 -14.25
CA ASN A 155 -12.93 -15.09 -14.11
C ASN A 155 -14.36 -15.10 -14.73
N GLU A 156 -15.11 -16.16 -14.45
CA GLU A 156 -16.47 -16.40 -14.95
C GLU A 156 -17.49 -16.29 -13.80
N LEU A 157 -18.64 -15.67 -14.06
CA LEU A 157 -19.76 -15.57 -13.11
C LEU A 157 -20.97 -16.28 -13.70
N TYR A 158 -21.53 -17.20 -12.94
CA TYR A 158 -22.75 -17.92 -13.27
C TYR A 158 -23.88 -17.47 -12.35
N LEU A 159 -25.08 -17.31 -12.91
CA LEU A 159 -26.29 -16.94 -12.19
C LEU A 159 -27.36 -17.98 -12.47
N ASP A 160 -27.84 -18.63 -11.42
CA ASP A 160 -28.99 -19.52 -11.44
C ASP A 160 -30.16 -18.86 -10.71
N ALA A 161 -31.34 -18.85 -11.34
CA ALA A 161 -32.55 -18.29 -10.78
C ALA A 161 -33.57 -19.40 -10.47
N TYR A 162 -33.97 -19.50 -9.21
CA TYR A 162 -34.91 -20.50 -8.72
C TYR A 162 -36.21 -19.84 -8.27
N LYS A 163 -37.35 -20.51 -8.50
CA LYS A 163 -38.65 -20.10 -7.98
C LYS A 163 -39.10 -21.02 -6.86
N LYS A 164 -39.35 -20.47 -5.68
CA LYS A 164 -39.83 -21.23 -4.53
C LYS A 164 -41.26 -21.70 -4.77
N TRP A 165 -41.44 -23.02 -4.79
CA TRP A 165 -42.74 -23.65 -5.06
C TRP A 165 -43.63 -23.72 -3.80
N GLN A 166 -43.10 -24.28 -2.72
CA GLN A 166 -43.81 -24.44 -1.45
C GLN A 166 -42.83 -24.41 -0.27
N ASN A 167 -43.36 -24.15 0.93
CA ASN A 167 -42.62 -24.30 2.18
C ASN A 167 -43.42 -25.26 3.05
N VAL A 168 -42.85 -26.43 3.33
CA VAL A 168 -43.48 -27.47 4.14
C VAL A 168 -42.68 -27.58 5.44
N LYS A 169 -43.37 -27.48 6.57
CA LYS A 169 -42.79 -27.79 7.88
C LYS A 169 -42.75 -29.31 8.02
N ILE A 170 -41.58 -29.86 8.30
CA ILE A 170 -41.41 -31.28 8.63
C ILE A 170 -41.16 -31.32 10.13
N ASP A 171 -42.07 -31.95 10.87
CA ASP A 171 -41.91 -32.16 12.30
C ASP A 171 -40.94 -33.33 12.53
N VAL A 172 -39.79 -33.03 13.13
CA VAL A 172 -38.80 -34.03 13.54
C VAL A 172 -39.04 -34.32 15.01
N ASN A 173 -40.14 -35.02 15.30
CA ASN A 173 -40.32 -35.60 16.63
C ASN A 173 -39.58 -36.95 16.61
N ASP A 174 -38.42 -36.98 17.24
CA ASP A 174 -37.77 -38.22 17.63
C ASP A 174 -38.56 -38.78 18.82
N GLU A 175 -39.24 -39.90 18.64
CA GLU A 175 -39.66 -40.73 19.77
C GLU A 175 -38.37 -41.24 20.45
N GLU A 176 -38.14 -40.79 21.70
CA GLU A 176 -37.12 -41.34 22.61
C GLU A 176 -37.34 -42.83 22.91
#